data_AF-A0ABD5PW01-F1
#
_entry.id   AF-A0ABD5PW01-F1
#
_cell.length_a   1.000
_cell.length_b   1.000
_cell.length_c   1.000
_cell.angle_alpha   90.00
_cell.angle_beta   90.00
_cell.angle_gamma   90.00
#
_symmetry.space_group_name_H-M   'P 1'
#
loop_
_entity.id
_entity.type
_entity.pdbx_description
1 polymer ?
#
loop_
_entity_poly.entity_id
_entity_poly.type
_entity_poly.pdbx_seq_one_letter_code
_entity_poly.pdbx_strand_id
1 'polypeptide(L)'
;MTEDRSYSLSRRQVIGGLGAIGVASAGAGLGTTAYFNDEESFDDNSLAAGELDLYVHYEFTADQDGVEGENLGEPTSGTVQGGVDEHEGDEVSVSYGLADVKPGDSGSLDFCFSIVDNPAFVWAGGELTANDENGYTEPEPETQAGGDANDPGDPNGEGELADAIEATLRYCGEDADGATVDGDAIESGTLKEVLAALADGIALDGDGNGDAEPGDRVPFEGVEEPDEHDDTCVCLEWEVPTSVGNEIQTDSVEFDLAFHAEQSRHNTGENNPFADDSDGNN
;
A
#
# COMPACT_ATOMS: atom_id res chain seq x y z
N MET A 1 -52.54 -19.73 51.68
CA MET A 1 -51.97 -18.61 50.91
C MET A 1 -50.77 -18.16 51.72
N THR A 2 -49.52 -18.34 51.33
CA THR A 2 -48.90 -18.61 50.02
C THR A 2 -47.52 -19.25 50.32
N GLU A 3 -47.06 -20.14 49.45
CA GLU A 3 -45.85 -20.95 49.60
C GLU A 3 -44.57 -20.14 49.33
N ASP A 4 -43.60 -20.17 50.24
CA ASP A 4 -42.22 -19.75 49.98
C ASP A 4 -41.38 -20.99 49.62
N ARG A 5 -41.01 -21.11 48.34
CA ARG A 5 -40.05 -22.11 47.86
C ARG A 5 -38.66 -21.50 47.86
N SER A 6 -37.88 -21.76 48.91
CA SER A 6 -36.43 -21.51 48.89
C SER A 6 -35.69 -22.80 48.56
N TYR A 7 -34.98 -22.77 47.43
CA TYR A 7 -34.11 -23.85 46.97
C TYR A 7 -32.92 -24.02 47.93
N SER A 8 -32.77 -25.22 48.47
CA SER A 8 -31.59 -25.64 49.22
C SER A 8 -30.51 -26.15 48.25
N LEU A 9 -29.39 -25.43 48.16
CA LEU A 9 -28.16 -25.97 47.57
C LEU A 9 -27.01 -25.90 48.59
N SER A 10 -26.36 -27.05 48.72
CA SER A 10 -25.37 -27.43 49.72
C SER A 10 -24.03 -26.72 49.52
N ARG A 11 -23.54 -26.06 50.57
CA ARG A 11 -22.15 -25.59 50.69
C ARG A 11 -21.24 -26.79 50.96
N ARG A 12 -20.60 -27.36 49.93
CA ARG A 12 -19.32 -28.11 49.98
C ARG A 12 -19.13 -28.96 48.73
N GLN A 13 -18.31 -28.51 47.80
CA GLN A 13 -17.34 -29.36 47.07
C GLN A 13 -16.07 -28.52 46.84
N VAL A 14 -15.13 -28.58 47.78
CA VAL A 14 -13.73 -29.06 47.61
C VAL A 14 -12.83 -28.08 46.85
N ILE A 15 -12.15 -27.21 47.61
CA ILE A 15 -10.90 -26.52 47.23
C ILE A 15 -9.76 -27.39 47.78
N GLY A 16 -8.90 -27.91 46.92
CA GLY A 16 -7.65 -28.59 47.28
C GLY A 16 -6.57 -28.14 46.30
N GLY A 17 -5.42 -27.60 46.72
CA GLY A 17 -4.92 -27.40 48.06
C GLY A 17 -3.72 -26.45 48.04
N LEU A 18 -3.57 -25.70 49.12
CA LEU A 18 -2.31 -25.11 49.54
C LEU A 18 -1.97 -25.73 50.89
N GLY A 19 -0.89 -26.49 50.93
CA GLY A 19 -0.42 -27.17 52.13
C GLY A 19 1.09 -27.29 52.10
N ALA A 20 1.75 -26.22 52.54
CA ALA A 20 3.15 -26.23 52.91
C ALA A 20 3.41 -27.29 53.99
N ILE A 21 4.43 -28.12 53.79
CA ILE A 21 5.08 -28.88 54.86
C ILE A 21 6.55 -28.51 54.88
N GLY A 22 6.95 -27.81 55.94
CA GLY A 22 8.33 -27.58 56.30
C GLY A 22 8.89 -28.70 57.18
N VAL A 23 10.13 -29.08 56.86
CA VAL A 23 11.29 -29.42 57.71
C VAL A 23 11.11 -30.22 59.01
N ALA A 24 11.79 -31.39 59.05
CA ALA A 24 12.62 -31.91 60.16
C ALA A 24 13.37 -33.18 59.65
N SER A 25 14.61 -33.54 59.98
CA SER A 25 15.73 -32.95 60.71
C SER A 25 16.96 -33.88 60.56
N ALA A 26 18.16 -33.30 60.68
CA ALA A 26 19.43 -33.90 61.13
C ALA A 26 20.11 -35.05 60.33
N GLY A 27 21.14 -34.70 59.56
CA GLY A 27 22.19 -35.61 59.07
C GLY A 27 23.17 -34.87 58.16
N ALA A 28 24.45 -34.81 58.52
CA ALA A 28 25.44 -33.92 57.93
C ALA A 28 25.72 -34.16 56.43
N GLY A 29 25.58 -33.10 55.62
CA GLY A 29 26.46 -32.78 54.50
C GLY A 29 26.50 -33.71 53.29
N LEU A 30 25.41 -33.79 52.51
CA LEU A 30 25.46 -34.10 51.08
C LEU A 30 24.49 -33.14 50.36
N GLY A 31 25.05 -32.21 49.57
CA GLY A 31 24.27 -31.31 48.73
C GLY A 31 23.59 -32.11 47.62
N THR A 32 22.27 -32.16 47.64
CA THR A 32 21.45 -32.73 46.57
C THR A 32 21.41 -31.75 45.40
N THR A 33 21.84 -32.25 44.24
CA THR A 33 21.82 -31.60 42.94
C THR A 33 20.42 -31.15 42.55
N ALA A 34 20.33 -29.96 41.95
CA ALA A 34 19.11 -29.48 41.29
C ALA A 34 18.61 -30.49 40.25
N TYR A 35 17.30 -30.70 40.22
CA TYR A 35 16.62 -31.35 39.10
C TYR A 35 15.69 -30.31 38.50
N PHE A 36 16.18 -29.63 37.46
CA PHE A 36 15.42 -28.68 36.65
C PHE A 36 14.52 -29.45 35.69
N ASN A 37 13.23 -29.10 35.66
CA ASN A 37 12.41 -29.18 34.46
C ASN A 37 11.17 -28.30 34.67
N ASP A 38 11.38 -26.98 34.71
CA ASP A 38 10.35 -26.07 34.27
C ASP A 38 10.95 -25.36 33.05
N GLU A 39 10.73 -25.96 31.88
CA GLU A 39 10.65 -25.23 30.61
C GLU A 39 9.26 -24.58 30.64
N GLU A 40 9.19 -23.34 31.11
CA GLU A 40 7.96 -22.55 30.99
C GLU A 40 7.79 -22.21 29.50
N SER A 41 7.07 -23.08 28.79
CA SER A 41 6.47 -22.78 27.50
C SER A 41 5.51 -21.61 27.71
N PHE A 42 5.79 -20.48 27.07
CA PHE A 42 4.84 -19.37 27.00
C PHE A 42 3.72 -19.74 26.03
N ASP A 43 2.88 -20.70 26.40
CA ASP A 43 1.62 -21.03 25.70
C ASP A 43 0.55 -19.96 25.98
N ASP A 44 0.89 -18.68 25.76
CA ASP A 44 -0.02 -17.52 25.63
C ASP A 44 0.78 -16.18 25.58
N ASN A 45 1.97 -16.16 24.99
CA ASN A 45 2.46 -14.91 24.39
C ASN A 45 2.06 -14.91 22.91
N SER A 46 0.75 -14.91 22.67
CA SER A 46 0.25 -14.33 21.42
C SER A 46 0.62 -12.86 21.51
N LEU A 47 1.71 -12.47 20.84
CA LEU A 47 1.90 -11.10 20.42
C LEU A 47 0.70 -10.82 19.51
N ALA A 48 -0.39 -10.28 20.07
CA ALA A 48 -1.35 -9.58 19.24
C ALA A 48 -0.56 -8.39 18.69
N ALA A 49 0.03 -8.56 17.50
CA ALA A 49 0.21 -7.43 16.60
C ALA A 49 -1.13 -6.71 16.61
N GLY A 50 -1.13 -5.40 16.85
CA GLY A 50 -2.39 -4.66 16.82
C GLY A 50 -3.07 -4.90 15.48
N GLU A 51 -4.39 -4.96 15.46
CA GLU A 51 -5.15 -4.92 14.21
C GLU A 51 -4.72 -3.63 13.47
N LEU A 52 -4.27 -3.79 12.23
CA LEU A 52 -3.86 -2.70 11.33
C LEU A 52 -4.56 -2.98 10.00
N ASP A 53 -5.66 -2.28 9.75
CA ASP A 53 -6.39 -2.38 8.50
C ASP A 53 -6.08 -1.15 7.64
N LEU A 54 -5.48 -1.38 6.47
CA LEU A 54 -5.25 -0.36 5.46
C LEU A 54 -6.40 -0.38 4.44
N TYR A 55 -7.07 0.76 4.26
CA TYR A 55 -7.93 1.03 3.13
C TYR A 55 -7.31 2.11 2.25
N VAL A 56 -7.32 1.88 0.95
CA VAL A 56 -6.90 2.83 -0.07
C VAL A 56 -8.14 3.26 -0.84
N HIS A 57 -8.49 4.54 -0.72
CA HIS A 57 -9.50 5.21 -1.53
C HIS A 57 -8.82 5.77 -2.75
N TYR A 58 -9.37 5.49 -3.93
CA TYR A 58 -8.80 5.97 -5.19
C TYR A 58 -9.84 6.75 -6.01
N GLU A 59 -9.39 7.78 -6.70
CA GLU A 59 -10.14 8.52 -7.72
C GLU A 59 -9.27 8.75 -8.95
N PHE A 60 -9.83 8.54 -10.15
CA PHE A 60 -9.12 8.65 -11.42
C PHE A 60 -9.79 9.68 -12.31
N THR A 61 -9.04 10.67 -12.76
CA THR A 61 -9.52 11.69 -13.70
C THR A 61 -8.68 11.68 -14.97
N ALA A 62 -9.33 11.97 -16.10
CA ALA A 62 -8.65 12.15 -17.38
C ALA A 62 -9.40 13.20 -18.22
N ASP A 63 -8.65 14.08 -18.88
CA ASP A 63 -9.09 14.98 -19.93
C ASP A 63 -8.46 14.52 -21.26
N GLN A 64 -9.32 14.08 -22.18
CA GLN A 64 -8.95 13.73 -23.55
C GLN A 64 -9.81 14.58 -24.50
N ASP A 65 -9.17 15.44 -25.31
CA ASP A 65 -9.83 16.30 -26.31
C ASP A 65 -10.80 17.36 -25.73
N GLY A 66 -10.58 17.84 -24.49
CA GLY A 66 -11.37 18.91 -23.87
C GLY A 66 -12.80 18.49 -23.51
N VAL A 67 -13.03 17.18 -23.41
CA VAL A 67 -14.22 16.59 -22.81
C VAL A 67 -13.84 16.16 -21.40
N GLU A 68 -14.08 17.04 -20.43
CA GLU A 68 -14.01 16.67 -19.02
C GLU A 68 -14.99 15.51 -18.77
N GLY A 69 -14.46 14.32 -18.46
CA GLY A 69 -15.22 13.24 -17.85
C GLY A 69 -15.85 12.17 -18.74
N GLU A 70 -15.48 11.99 -20.01
CA GLU A 70 -15.95 10.84 -20.81
C GLU A 70 -14.87 10.19 -21.66
N ASN A 71 -14.05 9.28 -21.08
CA ASN A 71 -13.45 8.11 -21.75
C ASN A 71 -12.66 7.15 -20.81
N LEU A 72 -13.12 6.91 -19.57
CA LEU A 72 -12.64 5.75 -18.80
C LEU A 72 -13.79 4.78 -18.60
N GLY A 73 -13.63 3.58 -19.15
CA GLY A 73 -14.69 2.58 -19.29
C GLY A 73 -15.13 1.88 -18.01
N GLU A 74 -14.58 2.15 -16.82
CA GLU A 74 -14.91 1.51 -15.52
C GLU A 74 -14.64 2.51 -14.36
N PRO A 75 -15.05 2.26 -13.09
CA PRO A 75 -15.42 3.34 -12.18
C PRO A 75 -14.26 4.30 -11.88
N THR A 76 -14.59 5.58 -11.98
CA THR A 76 -13.78 6.77 -11.73
C THR A 76 -13.30 6.89 -10.28
N SER A 77 -13.77 6.03 -9.36
CA SER A 77 -13.41 6.04 -7.94
C SER A 77 -13.75 4.71 -7.25
N GLY A 78 -13.08 4.36 -6.15
CA GLY A 78 -13.41 3.21 -5.31
C GLY A 78 -12.58 3.10 -4.03
N THR A 79 -12.76 2.00 -3.29
CA THR A 79 -11.98 1.69 -2.08
C THR A 79 -11.53 0.23 -2.14
N VAL A 80 -10.24 -0.01 -1.88
CA VAL A 80 -9.66 -1.36 -1.75
C VAL A 80 -9.12 -1.53 -0.33
N GLN A 81 -9.35 -2.69 0.28
CA GLN A 81 -8.82 -3.04 1.59
C GLN A 81 -7.64 -4.01 1.44
N GLY A 82 -6.57 -3.80 2.22
CA GLY A 82 -5.46 -4.74 2.36
C GLY A 82 -5.92 -6.01 3.05
N GLY A 83 -5.46 -7.17 2.55
CA GLY A 83 -5.87 -8.52 2.91
C GLY A 83 -6.86 -8.71 4.08
N VAL A 84 -8.00 -9.32 3.77
CA VAL A 84 -9.08 -9.70 4.72
C VAL A 84 -8.68 -10.75 5.79
N ASP A 85 -7.39 -11.00 5.99
CA ASP A 85 -6.86 -11.97 6.95
C ASP A 85 -5.85 -11.26 7.89
N GLU A 86 -6.32 -10.39 8.79
CA GLU A 86 -5.77 -10.01 10.12
C GLU A 86 -4.23 -9.85 10.34
N HIS A 87 -3.39 -9.70 9.32
CA HIS A 87 -1.93 -9.59 9.48
C HIS A 87 -1.42 -8.19 9.08
N GLU A 88 -0.67 -7.58 10.00
CA GLU A 88 0.15 -6.40 9.73
C GLU A 88 1.05 -6.62 8.50
N GLY A 89 1.07 -5.66 7.58
CA GLY A 89 1.92 -5.70 6.38
C GLY A 89 1.26 -6.27 5.11
N ASP A 90 -0.07 -6.32 5.04
CA ASP A 90 -0.74 -6.69 3.78
C ASP A 90 -0.70 -5.54 2.77
N GLU A 91 -0.33 -5.89 1.53
CA GLU A 91 -0.23 -4.97 0.39
C GLU A 91 -1.60 -4.74 -0.27
N VAL A 92 -1.87 -3.50 -0.65
CA VAL A 92 -3.03 -3.10 -1.46
C VAL A 92 -2.56 -2.69 -2.85
N SER A 93 -2.99 -3.40 -3.88
CA SER A 93 -2.66 -3.09 -5.28
C SER A 93 -3.86 -2.52 -6.05
N VAL A 94 -3.63 -1.48 -6.85
CA VAL A 94 -4.60 -0.87 -7.77
C VAL A 94 -3.99 -0.83 -9.17
N SER A 95 -4.64 -1.47 -10.14
CA SER A 95 -4.20 -1.50 -11.54
C SER A 95 -4.80 -0.37 -12.35
N TYR A 96 -3.99 0.24 -13.22
CA TYR A 96 -4.43 1.30 -14.13
C TYR A 96 -3.85 1.09 -15.53
N GLY A 97 -4.65 1.43 -16.54
CA GLY A 97 -4.29 1.28 -17.95
C GLY A 97 -4.64 2.53 -18.74
N LEU A 98 -3.70 2.97 -19.56
CA LEU A 98 -3.83 4.08 -20.49
C LEU A 98 -3.78 3.54 -21.93
N ALA A 99 -4.78 3.89 -22.73
CA ALA A 99 -4.87 3.53 -24.13
C ALA A 99 -5.55 4.66 -24.93
N ASP A 100 -5.25 4.76 -26.23
CA ASP A 100 -5.76 5.81 -27.13
C ASP A 100 -5.42 7.24 -26.64
N VAL A 101 -4.29 7.38 -25.93
CA VAL A 101 -3.80 8.66 -25.43
C VAL A 101 -3.23 9.48 -26.57
N LYS A 102 -3.57 10.78 -26.60
CA LYS A 102 -3.16 11.72 -27.63
C LYS A 102 -2.31 12.84 -27.04
N PRO A 103 -1.44 13.47 -27.83
CA PRO A 103 -0.73 14.66 -27.38
C PRO A 103 -1.70 15.77 -26.94
N GLY A 104 -1.57 16.20 -25.69
CA GLY A 104 -2.45 17.14 -25.02
C GLY A 104 -3.45 16.51 -24.05
N ASP A 105 -3.53 15.18 -23.99
CA ASP A 105 -4.31 14.49 -22.96
C ASP A 105 -3.58 14.53 -21.62
N SER A 106 -4.34 14.56 -20.52
CA SER A 106 -3.82 14.59 -19.16
C SER A 106 -4.76 13.90 -18.19
N GLY A 107 -4.28 13.55 -17.00
CA GLY A 107 -5.11 12.99 -15.95
C GLY A 107 -4.42 12.95 -14.59
N SER A 108 -5.17 12.47 -13.58
CA SER A 108 -4.67 12.28 -12.22
C SER A 108 -5.19 10.97 -11.64
N LEU A 109 -4.36 10.31 -10.83
CA LEU A 109 -4.74 9.20 -9.97
C LEU A 109 -4.50 9.62 -8.53
N ASP A 110 -5.57 9.73 -7.76
CA ASP A 110 -5.55 10.26 -6.39
C ASP A 110 -5.78 9.10 -5.42
N PHE A 111 -4.94 8.98 -4.38
CA PHE A 111 -4.97 7.91 -3.39
C PHE A 111 -4.96 8.48 -1.98
N CYS A 112 -6.02 8.21 -1.21
CA CYS A 112 -6.14 8.58 0.20
C CYS A 112 -6.19 7.34 1.08
N PHE A 113 -5.65 7.42 2.30
CA PHE A 113 -5.47 6.28 3.18
C PHE A 113 -6.37 6.36 4.41
N SER A 114 -7.07 5.27 4.71
CA SER A 114 -7.67 5.05 6.03
C SER A 114 -6.90 3.92 6.71
N ILE A 115 -6.12 4.29 7.73
CA ILE A 115 -5.39 3.34 8.56
C ILE A 115 -6.18 3.19 9.84
N VAL A 116 -6.92 2.09 10.00
CA VAL A 116 -7.81 1.94 11.15
C VAL A 116 -7.01 1.56 12.40
N ASP A 117 -7.43 2.12 13.54
CA ASP A 117 -6.95 1.88 14.91
C ASP A 117 -5.57 2.43 15.27
N ASN A 118 -4.53 2.19 14.45
CA ASN A 118 -3.15 2.45 14.85
C ASN A 118 -2.37 3.24 13.79
N PRO A 119 -1.64 4.31 14.16
CA PRO A 119 -0.78 5.04 13.22
C PRO A 119 0.27 4.11 12.59
N ALA A 120 0.52 4.29 11.29
CA ALA A 120 1.42 3.43 10.53
C ALA A 120 2.31 4.20 9.55
N PHE A 121 3.48 3.63 9.26
CA PHE A 121 4.30 4.05 8.14
C PHE A 121 3.76 3.43 6.87
N VAL A 122 3.63 4.22 5.81
CA VAL A 122 3.17 3.74 4.51
C VAL A 122 4.33 3.77 3.52
N TRP A 123 4.41 2.75 2.70
CA TRP A 123 5.27 2.69 1.53
C TRP A 123 4.40 2.60 0.28
N ALA A 124 4.78 3.33 -0.76
CA ALA A 124 4.20 3.21 -2.09
C ALA A 124 5.14 2.38 -2.98
N GLY A 125 4.56 1.44 -3.70
CA GLY A 125 5.19 0.57 -4.67
C GLY A 125 4.54 0.74 -6.05
N GLY A 126 5.18 0.22 -7.08
CA GLY A 126 4.57 0.18 -8.41
C GLY A 126 5.28 -0.76 -9.36
N GLU A 127 4.57 -1.21 -10.38
CA GLU A 127 5.11 -2.10 -11.41
C GLU A 127 4.55 -1.72 -12.78
N LEU A 128 5.44 -1.55 -13.77
CA LEU A 128 5.04 -1.45 -15.17
C LEU A 128 4.68 -2.85 -15.69
N THR A 129 3.40 -3.12 -15.92
CA THR A 129 2.91 -4.48 -16.22
C THR A 129 2.73 -4.74 -17.71
N ALA A 130 2.47 -3.70 -18.51
CA ALA A 130 2.47 -3.77 -19.98
C ALA A 130 2.86 -2.41 -20.60
N ASN A 131 3.47 -2.46 -21.79
CA ASN A 131 3.89 -1.27 -22.54
C ASN A 131 3.94 -1.61 -24.05
N ASP A 132 2.77 -1.59 -24.67
CA ASP A 132 2.51 -2.15 -26.01
C ASP A 132 2.43 -1.06 -27.09
N GLU A 133 3.18 -1.25 -28.19
CA GLU A 133 3.23 -0.38 -29.39
C GLU A 133 2.04 -0.53 -30.36
N ASN A 134 1.24 -1.58 -30.20
CA ASN A 134 0.09 -1.94 -31.07
C ASN A 134 0.30 -1.93 -32.61
N GLY A 135 1.56 -1.92 -33.08
CA GLY A 135 1.98 -2.49 -34.37
C GLY A 135 2.19 -1.52 -35.55
N TYR A 136 2.64 -0.29 -35.32
CA TYR A 136 3.02 0.65 -36.39
C TYR A 136 4.53 0.99 -36.37
N THR A 137 5.04 1.52 -37.49
CA THR A 137 6.41 2.05 -37.58
C THR A 137 6.37 3.57 -37.55
N GLU A 138 7.25 4.20 -36.77
CA GLU A 138 7.27 5.64 -36.56
C GLU A 138 7.59 6.49 -37.82
N PRO A 139 6.99 7.70 -37.96
CA PRO A 139 5.82 8.16 -37.21
C PRO A 139 4.58 7.35 -37.60
N GLU A 140 3.66 7.13 -36.66
CA GLU A 140 2.45 6.35 -36.92
C GLU A 140 1.65 6.95 -38.09
N PRO A 141 1.00 6.13 -38.93
CA PRO A 141 0.23 6.64 -40.05
C PRO A 141 -1.05 7.34 -39.54
N GLU A 142 -1.37 8.53 -40.08
CA GLU A 142 -2.61 9.27 -39.76
C GLU A 142 -3.92 8.48 -40.02
N THR A 143 -3.84 7.31 -40.65
CA THR A 143 -4.97 6.39 -40.85
C THR A 143 -4.48 4.94 -40.72
N GLN A 144 -5.28 4.07 -40.07
CA GLN A 144 -5.04 2.61 -39.94
C GLN A 144 -4.92 1.82 -41.28
N ALA A 145 -4.83 2.51 -42.41
CA ALA A 145 -4.77 1.95 -43.75
C ALA A 145 -3.34 2.02 -44.32
N GLY A 146 -2.44 1.24 -43.74
CA GLY A 146 -1.08 1.09 -44.24
C GLY A 146 -0.44 -0.19 -43.72
N GLY A 147 -0.63 -1.31 -44.42
CA GLY A 147 0.15 -2.51 -44.17
C GLY A 147 1.61 -2.25 -44.52
N ASP A 148 2.43 -1.97 -43.53
CA ASP A 148 3.87 -2.17 -43.57
C ASP A 148 4.27 -3.35 -42.68
N ALA A 149 5.39 -3.98 -43.02
CA ALA A 149 5.79 -5.29 -42.57
C ALA A 149 6.86 -5.23 -41.48
N ASN A 150 6.47 -5.71 -40.28
CA ASN A 150 7.27 -6.26 -39.16
C ASN A 150 8.05 -5.23 -38.31
N ASP A 151 8.15 -5.38 -36.98
CA ASP A 151 8.25 -6.64 -36.21
C ASP A 151 7.60 -6.54 -34.80
N PRO A 152 6.57 -7.35 -34.49
CA PRO A 152 6.17 -7.60 -33.10
C PRO A 152 7.34 -8.31 -32.39
N GLY A 153 8.12 -7.56 -31.61
CA GLY A 153 9.30 -8.07 -30.90
C GLY A 153 10.64 -7.40 -31.25
N ASP A 154 10.65 -6.15 -31.74
CA ASP A 154 11.88 -5.34 -31.67
C ASP A 154 12.21 -5.07 -30.20
N PRO A 155 13.35 -5.55 -29.66
CA PRO A 155 13.76 -5.27 -28.29
C PRO A 155 14.11 -3.79 -28.03
N ASN A 156 13.97 -2.90 -29.02
CA ASN A 156 14.09 -1.45 -28.86
C ASN A 156 12.78 -0.69 -29.17
N GLY A 157 11.69 -1.38 -29.57
CA GLY A 157 10.35 -0.82 -29.75
C GLY A 157 9.45 -1.23 -28.59
N GLU A 158 9.92 -1.00 -27.37
CA GLU A 158 9.14 -1.21 -26.15
C GLU A 158 8.33 0.06 -25.93
N GLY A 159 6.99 -0.04 -25.89
CA GLY A 159 6.02 1.09 -25.92
C GLY A 159 6.58 2.47 -25.54
N GLU A 160 6.62 3.38 -26.50
CA GLU A 160 7.16 4.72 -26.26
C GLU A 160 6.27 5.58 -25.35
N LEU A 161 5.00 5.20 -25.20
CA LEU A 161 4.03 5.92 -24.38
C LEU A 161 4.49 6.17 -22.93
N ALA A 162 5.06 5.17 -22.25
CA ALA A 162 5.54 5.34 -20.87
C ALA A 162 6.73 6.33 -20.77
N ASP A 163 7.55 6.42 -21.83
CA ASP A 163 8.66 7.36 -21.94
C ASP A 163 8.19 8.76 -22.39
N ALA A 164 7.05 8.85 -23.09
CA ALA A 164 6.49 10.07 -23.64
C ALA A 164 5.55 10.83 -22.68
N ILE A 165 4.94 10.13 -21.71
CA ILE A 165 4.13 10.74 -20.66
C ILE A 165 5.03 11.44 -19.66
N GLU A 166 4.80 12.74 -19.42
CA GLU A 166 5.37 13.46 -18.28
C GLU A 166 4.49 13.18 -17.05
N ALA A 167 5.10 12.71 -15.96
CA ALA A 167 4.39 12.32 -14.75
C ALA A 167 5.03 12.92 -13.49
N THR A 168 4.19 13.21 -12.49
CA THR A 168 4.64 13.67 -11.17
C THR A 168 3.84 12.97 -10.08
N LEU A 169 4.56 12.25 -9.21
CA LEU A 169 4.02 11.74 -7.95
C LEU A 169 4.23 12.82 -6.88
N ARG A 170 3.16 13.18 -6.17
CA ARG A 170 3.20 14.21 -5.13
C ARG A 170 2.25 13.91 -3.99
N TYR A 171 2.43 14.61 -2.88
CA TYR A 171 1.33 14.74 -1.92
C TYR A 171 0.26 15.68 -2.46
N CYS A 172 -0.96 15.43 -2.03
CA CYS A 172 -2.12 16.26 -2.33
C CYS A 172 -3.11 16.18 -1.16
N GLY A 173 -4.07 17.09 -1.15
CA GLY A 173 -5.20 17.07 -0.22
C GLY A 173 -6.38 17.81 -0.81
N GLU A 174 -7.43 18.00 -0.03
CA GLU A 174 -8.62 18.73 -0.48
C GLU A 174 -8.73 20.09 0.22
N ASP A 175 -9.15 21.13 -0.52
CA ASP A 175 -9.53 22.40 0.08
C ASP A 175 -10.92 22.35 0.73
N ALA A 176 -11.33 23.48 1.34
CA ALA A 176 -12.63 23.57 2.03
C ALA A 176 -13.84 23.41 1.09
N ASP A 177 -13.63 23.51 -0.22
CA ASP A 177 -14.65 23.35 -1.26
C ASP A 177 -14.57 21.95 -1.92
N GLY A 178 -13.64 21.09 -1.50
CA GLY A 178 -13.44 19.73 -2.02
C GLY A 178 -12.67 19.69 -3.34
N ALA A 179 -11.83 20.70 -3.62
CA ALA A 179 -10.95 20.69 -4.77
C ALA A 179 -9.56 20.17 -4.37
N THR A 180 -8.94 19.33 -5.20
CA THR A 180 -7.58 18.85 -5.01
C THR A 180 -6.58 20.01 -4.99
N VAL A 181 -5.68 19.99 -4.01
CA VAL A 181 -4.61 20.96 -3.80
C VAL A 181 -3.27 20.22 -3.80
N ASP A 182 -2.37 20.67 -4.66
CA ASP A 182 -1.02 20.12 -4.76
C ASP A 182 -0.20 20.41 -3.50
N GLY A 183 0.39 19.36 -2.95
CA GLY A 183 1.43 19.39 -1.94
C GLY A 183 2.83 19.24 -2.53
N ASP A 184 3.76 18.81 -1.68
CA ASP A 184 5.16 18.62 -2.07
C ASP A 184 5.30 17.49 -3.10
N ALA A 185 6.15 17.72 -4.11
CA ALA A 185 6.50 16.70 -5.09
C ALA A 185 7.39 15.64 -4.44
N ILE A 186 7.14 14.38 -4.77
CA ILE A 186 7.88 13.22 -4.29
C ILE A 186 8.85 12.74 -5.39
N GLU A 187 8.33 12.54 -6.60
CA GLU A 187 9.12 12.12 -7.76
C GLU A 187 8.53 12.73 -9.05
N SER A 188 9.37 13.08 -10.02
CA SER A 188 8.92 13.71 -11.26
C SER A 188 9.83 13.37 -12.43
N GLY A 189 9.26 13.05 -13.58
CA GLY A 189 10.01 12.68 -14.78
C GLY A 189 9.08 12.13 -15.85
N THR A 190 9.54 11.12 -16.59
CA THR A 190 8.64 10.32 -17.42
C THR A 190 7.83 9.36 -16.55
N LEU A 191 6.66 8.89 -17.03
CA LEU A 191 5.88 7.88 -16.32
C LEU A 191 6.74 6.64 -16.00
N LYS A 192 7.60 6.22 -16.93
CA LYS A 192 8.54 5.12 -16.72
C LYS A 192 9.53 5.39 -15.59
N GLU A 193 10.08 6.59 -15.49
CA GLU A 193 11.01 6.97 -14.42
C GLU A 193 10.30 6.98 -13.06
N VAL A 194 9.09 7.54 -12.98
CA VAL A 194 8.28 7.56 -11.76
C VAL A 194 7.90 6.13 -11.33
N LEU A 195 7.47 5.28 -12.27
CA LEU A 195 7.15 3.88 -11.99
C LEU A 195 8.38 3.08 -11.58
N ALA A 196 9.56 3.38 -12.12
CA ALA A 196 10.81 2.76 -11.68
C ALA A 196 11.17 3.14 -10.24
N ALA A 197 10.99 4.41 -9.85
CA ALA A 197 11.18 4.85 -8.47
C ALA A 197 10.16 4.18 -7.51
N LEU A 198 8.91 4.05 -7.95
CA LEU A 198 7.88 3.30 -7.23
C LEU A 198 8.23 1.81 -7.10
N ALA A 199 8.79 1.19 -8.14
CA ALA A 199 9.25 -0.20 -8.07
C ALA A 199 10.38 -0.40 -7.04
N ASP A 200 11.26 0.58 -6.88
CA ASP A 200 12.29 0.59 -5.83
C ASP A 200 11.69 0.85 -4.43
N GLY A 201 10.44 1.28 -4.34
CA GLY A 201 9.73 1.59 -3.10
C GLY A 201 9.94 3.02 -2.63
N ILE A 202 8.86 3.77 -2.52
CA ILE A 202 8.83 5.17 -2.05
C ILE A 202 8.28 5.23 -0.62
N ALA A 203 9.05 5.87 0.24
CA ALA A 203 8.74 6.04 1.64
C ALA A 203 7.82 7.26 1.85
N LEU A 204 6.53 7.04 2.13
CA LEU A 204 5.58 8.14 2.35
C LEU A 204 5.63 8.69 3.79
N ASP A 205 5.41 9.99 3.92
CA ASP A 205 5.41 10.79 5.14
C ASP A 205 4.00 11.31 5.43
N GLY A 206 3.51 11.04 6.64
CA GLY A 206 2.13 11.37 7.04
C GLY A 206 1.82 12.85 7.17
N ASP A 207 2.84 13.72 7.22
CA ASP A 207 2.68 15.18 7.21
C ASP A 207 2.83 15.77 5.79
N GLY A 208 3.00 14.91 4.77
CA GLY A 208 3.11 15.32 3.37
C GLY A 208 4.44 15.96 2.98
N ASN A 209 5.54 15.65 3.69
CA ASN A 209 6.87 16.16 3.36
C ASN A 209 7.56 15.32 2.27
N GLY A 210 7.71 15.88 1.07
CA GLY A 210 8.35 15.23 -0.09
C GLY A 210 9.85 14.94 0.08
N ASP A 211 10.52 15.63 1.00
CA ASP A 211 11.96 15.50 1.24
C ASP A 211 12.30 14.57 2.43
N ALA A 212 11.31 13.91 3.04
CA ALA A 212 11.52 13.10 4.23
C ALA A 212 12.31 11.80 3.93
N GLU A 213 13.43 11.60 4.61
CA GLU A 213 14.18 10.34 4.55
C GLU A 213 13.46 9.25 5.37
N PRO A 214 13.49 7.96 5.00
CA PRO A 214 12.68 6.91 5.62
C PRO A 214 12.68 6.84 7.15
N GLY A 215 13.80 7.17 7.81
CA GLY A 215 13.94 7.15 9.27
C GLY A 215 13.54 8.45 9.99
N ASP A 216 13.25 9.52 9.24
CA ASP A 216 12.81 10.82 9.76
C ASP A 216 11.32 11.09 9.48
N ARG A 217 10.62 10.13 8.87
CA ARG A 217 9.20 10.25 8.51
C ARG A 217 8.28 10.27 9.72
N VAL A 218 7.17 10.97 9.57
CA VAL A 218 6.03 10.91 10.48
C VAL A 218 5.07 9.82 9.99
N PRO A 219 4.58 8.92 10.86
CA PRO A 219 3.55 7.95 10.46
C PRO A 219 2.24 8.68 10.13
N PHE A 220 1.46 8.11 9.23
CA PHE A 220 0.08 8.54 9.01
C PHE A 220 -0.75 8.24 10.27
N GLU A 221 -1.63 9.16 10.63
CA GLU A 221 -2.47 9.01 11.81
C GLU A 221 -3.53 7.92 11.61
N GLY A 222 -3.92 7.27 12.70
CA GLY A 222 -4.97 6.26 12.67
C GLY A 222 -6.36 6.88 12.73
N VAL A 223 -7.31 6.29 12.01
CA VAL A 223 -8.73 6.66 12.01
C VAL A 223 -9.60 5.63 12.77
N GLU A 224 -10.80 6.02 13.19
CA GLU A 224 -11.73 5.10 13.88
C GLU A 224 -12.61 4.31 12.90
N GLU A 225 -12.93 4.88 11.74
CA GLU A 225 -13.81 4.28 10.74
C GLU A 225 -13.16 4.24 9.34
N PRO A 226 -13.42 3.21 8.52
CA PRO A 226 -12.74 3.01 7.23
C PRO A 226 -13.14 4.01 6.14
N ASP A 227 -14.21 4.79 6.34
CA ASP A 227 -14.66 5.86 5.45
C ASP A 227 -14.07 7.24 5.81
N GLU A 228 -13.33 7.34 6.92
CA GLU A 228 -12.53 8.51 7.28
C GLU A 228 -11.09 8.30 6.79
N HIS A 229 -10.49 9.28 6.14
CA HIS A 229 -9.08 9.23 5.73
C HIS A 229 -8.32 10.44 6.27
N ASP A 230 -6.99 10.33 6.31
CA ASP A 230 -6.09 11.44 6.63
C ASP A 230 -6.19 12.55 5.55
N ASP A 231 -5.94 13.80 5.91
CA ASP A 231 -5.92 14.93 4.96
C ASP A 231 -4.76 14.79 3.95
N THR A 232 -3.75 13.97 4.26
CA THR A 232 -2.59 13.71 3.39
C THR A 232 -2.86 12.54 2.45
N CYS A 233 -3.05 12.86 1.17
CA CYS A 233 -3.18 11.90 0.08
C CYS A 233 -1.95 11.94 -0.84
N VAL A 234 -1.87 10.98 -1.76
CA VAL A 234 -0.85 10.91 -2.81
C VAL A 234 -1.52 10.97 -4.17
N CYS A 235 -1.04 11.84 -5.04
CA CYS A 235 -1.55 12.03 -6.40
C CYS A 235 -0.46 11.75 -7.42
N LEU A 236 -0.79 10.95 -8.44
CA LEU A 236 0.01 10.75 -9.64
C LEU A 236 -0.64 11.51 -10.79
N GLU A 237 -0.09 12.67 -11.11
CA GLU A 237 -0.51 13.46 -12.26
C GLU A 237 0.28 13.04 -13.51
N TRP A 238 -0.39 13.04 -14.66
CA TRP A 238 0.25 12.76 -15.93
C TRP A 238 -0.28 13.67 -17.04
N GLU A 239 0.60 14.03 -17.98
CA GLU A 239 0.23 14.70 -19.22
C GLU A 239 1.07 14.20 -20.38
N VAL A 240 0.50 14.21 -21.59
CA VAL A 240 1.27 13.97 -22.82
C VAL A 240 1.59 15.30 -23.49
N PRO A 241 2.86 15.71 -23.57
CA PRO A 241 3.23 16.95 -24.23
C PRO A 241 2.79 16.97 -25.69
N THR A 242 2.19 18.08 -26.13
CA THR A 242 1.78 18.26 -27.54
C THR A 242 2.93 18.12 -28.56
N SER A 243 4.19 18.19 -28.11
CA SER A 243 5.38 17.99 -28.93
C SER A 243 5.65 16.54 -29.32
N VAL A 244 5.06 15.56 -28.61
CA VAL A 244 5.21 14.12 -28.89
C VAL A 244 4.66 13.78 -30.29
N GLY A 245 3.59 14.45 -30.72
CA GLY A 245 3.08 14.27 -32.08
C GLY A 245 2.46 12.89 -32.32
N ASN A 246 2.62 12.33 -33.52
CA ASN A 246 1.95 11.09 -33.92
C ASN A 246 2.83 9.84 -33.70
N GLU A 247 3.56 9.82 -32.59
CA GLU A 247 4.48 8.71 -32.26
C GLU A 247 3.78 7.67 -31.37
N ILE A 248 2.77 8.07 -30.56
CA ILE A 248 2.15 7.25 -29.50
C ILE A 248 0.65 6.91 -29.68
N GLN A 249 0.00 7.25 -30.80
CA GLN A 249 -1.48 7.23 -30.89
C GLN A 249 -2.11 5.84 -30.75
N THR A 250 -1.41 4.76 -31.11
CA THR A 250 -1.93 3.41 -30.91
C THR A 250 -1.37 2.71 -29.69
N ASP A 251 -0.39 3.30 -29.01
CA ASP A 251 0.25 2.71 -27.85
C ASP A 251 -0.68 2.57 -26.65
N SER A 252 -0.32 1.65 -25.77
CA SER A 252 -0.96 1.48 -24.47
C SER A 252 0.04 1.10 -23.40
N VAL A 253 -0.19 1.59 -22.19
CA VAL A 253 0.61 1.27 -21.01
C VAL A 253 -0.31 0.80 -19.88
N GLU A 254 0.07 -0.28 -19.19
CA GLU A 254 -0.60 -0.77 -17.99
C GLU A 254 0.41 -0.82 -16.85
N PHE A 255 0.00 -0.40 -15.66
CA PHE A 255 0.83 -0.43 -14.46
C PHE A 255 -0.01 -0.67 -13.21
N ASP A 256 0.63 -1.21 -12.19
CA ASP A 256 0.06 -1.40 -10.86
C ASP A 256 0.70 -0.41 -9.88
N LEU A 257 -0.11 0.12 -8.96
CA LEU A 257 0.34 0.87 -7.80
C LEU A 257 0.02 0.08 -6.55
N ALA A 258 0.99 -0.06 -5.66
CA ALA A 258 0.89 -0.85 -4.45
C ALA A 258 1.11 0.01 -3.21
N PHE A 259 0.43 -0.30 -2.12
CA PHE A 259 0.62 0.39 -0.84
C PHE A 259 0.75 -0.63 0.28
N HIS A 260 1.74 -0.41 1.15
CA HIS A 260 2.02 -1.27 2.29
C HIS A 260 2.10 -0.43 3.55
N ALA A 261 1.33 -0.80 4.58
CA ALA A 261 1.33 -0.14 5.88
C ALA A 261 1.95 -1.03 6.96
N GLU A 262 2.80 -0.42 7.79
CA GLU A 262 3.48 -1.08 8.91
C GLU A 262 3.28 -0.26 10.20
N GLN A 263 2.87 -0.91 11.29
CA GLN A 263 2.47 -0.20 12.51
C GLN A 263 3.65 0.56 13.15
N SER A 264 3.47 1.85 13.42
CA SER A 264 4.54 2.73 13.95
C SER A 264 5.00 2.37 15.37
N ARG A 265 4.18 1.67 16.15
CA ARG A 265 4.45 1.36 17.55
C ARG A 265 5.64 0.43 17.74
N HIS A 266 5.87 -0.45 16.78
CA HIS A 266 6.85 -1.52 16.86
C HIS A 266 7.91 -1.43 15.76
N ASN A 267 7.68 -0.61 14.74
CA ASN A 267 8.53 -0.50 13.58
C ASN A 267 9.11 0.91 13.43
N THR A 268 10.25 1.00 12.74
CA THR A 268 10.94 2.28 12.53
C THR A 268 10.55 2.95 11.23
N GLY A 269 9.80 2.26 10.37
CA GLY A 269 9.53 2.71 9.00
C GLY A 269 10.77 2.64 8.10
N GLU A 270 11.94 2.19 8.57
CA GLU A 270 13.14 2.16 7.72
C GLU A 270 13.19 0.95 6.79
N ASN A 271 12.39 -0.08 7.06
CA ASN A 271 12.37 -1.30 6.26
C ASN A 271 11.49 -1.10 5.03
N ASN A 272 12.10 -1.17 3.84
CA ASN A 272 11.40 -1.05 2.57
C ASN A 272 10.81 -2.42 2.17
N PRO A 273 9.47 -2.57 2.08
CA PRO A 273 8.83 -3.83 1.73
C PRO A 273 8.94 -4.17 0.23
N PHE A 274 9.26 -3.19 -0.63
CA PHE A 274 9.40 -3.34 -2.07
C PHE A 274 10.85 -3.57 -2.52
N ALA A 275 11.80 -3.50 -1.59
CA ALA A 275 13.20 -3.77 -1.92
C ALA A 275 13.37 -5.23 -2.35
N ASP A 276 13.92 -5.43 -3.55
CA ASP A 276 14.18 -6.75 -4.11
C ASP A 276 15.18 -7.51 -3.21
N ASP A 277 14.82 -8.70 -2.72
CA ASP A 277 15.56 -9.53 -1.74
C ASP A 277 16.94 -10.06 -2.27
N SER A 278 17.43 -9.49 -3.37
CA SER A 278 18.60 -9.92 -4.13
C SER A 278 19.96 -9.61 -3.48
N ASP A 279 19.98 -8.83 -2.38
CA ASP A 279 21.20 -8.51 -1.62
C ASP A 279 21.47 -9.45 -0.42
N GLY A 280 20.71 -10.55 -0.28
CA GLY A 280 20.81 -11.50 0.84
C GLY A 280 21.84 -12.63 0.73
N ASN A 281 22.87 -12.57 -0.12
CA ASN A 281 23.90 -13.62 -0.17
C ASN A 281 25.34 -13.09 -0.25
N ASN A 282 25.97 -12.95 0.92
CA ASN A 282 27.41 -13.15 1.10
C ASN A 282 27.76 -13.69 2.48
#